data_AF-A0A3B9SFB4-F1
#
_entry.id   AF-A0A3B9SFB4-F1
#
_cell.length_a   1.000
_cell.length_b   1.000
_cell.length_c   1.000
_cell.angle_alpha   90.00
_cell.angle_beta   90.00
_cell.angle_gamma   90.00
#
_symmetry.space_group_name_H-M   'P 1'
#
loop_
_entity.id
_entity.type
_entity.pdbx_description
1 polymer ?
#
loop_
_entity_poly.entity_id
_entity_poly.type
_entity_poly.pdbx_seq_one_letter_code
_entity_poly.pdbx_strand_id
1 'polypeptide(L)' 'MDYQNWANEYLDTVEKINGVIKKLKAKIKNDKSSSSKNGLIKKRIAYWQSIRRECLKTANILNARAVKH' A
#
# COMPACT_ATOMS: atom_id res chain seq x y z
N MET A 1 -3.42 21.40 -11.06
CA MET A 1 -2.65 20.19 -10.71
C MET A 1 -2.42 19.41 -11.98
N ASP A 2 -1.16 19.05 -12.25
CA ASP A 2 -0.82 18.19 -13.39
C ASP A 2 -0.84 16.70 -13.02
N TYR A 3 -0.79 15.84 -14.03
CA TYR A 3 -0.78 14.38 -13.85
C TYR A 3 0.43 13.88 -13.06
N GLN A 4 1.57 14.58 -13.08
CA GLN A 4 2.78 14.20 -12.36
C GLN A 4 2.59 14.38 -10.85
N ASN A 5 1.99 15.49 -10.43
CA ASN A 5 1.67 15.77 -9.04
C ASN A 5 0.70 14.72 -8.47
N TRP A 6 -0.35 14.36 -9.23
CA TRP A 6 -1.24 13.26 -8.83
C TRP A 6 -0.53 11.91 -8.75
N ALA A 7 0.36 11.61 -9.71
CA ALA A 7 1.13 10.37 -9.66
C ALA A 7 2.00 10.29 -8.39
N ASN A 8 2.63 11.39 -8.00
CA ASN A 8 3.43 11.50 -6.78
C ASN A 8 2.58 11.27 -5.52
N GLU A 9 1.37 11.85 -5.43
CA GLU A 9 0.46 11.62 -4.29
C GLU A 9 0.08 10.12 -4.12
N TYR A 10 -0.13 9.41 -5.24
CA TYR A 10 -0.38 7.96 -5.20
C TYR A 10 0.87 7.18 -4.79
N LEU A 11 2.07 7.59 -5.20
CA LEU A 11 3.33 6.97 -4.77
C LEU A 11 3.61 7.19 -3.28
N ASP A 12 3.39 8.40 -2.76
CA ASP A 12 3.48 8.70 -1.33
C ASP A 12 2.52 7.82 -0.52
N THR A 13 1.31 7.60 -1.06
CA THR A 13 0.32 6.71 -0.44
C THR A 13 0.82 5.25 -0.42
N VAL A 14 1.48 4.79 -1.49
CA VAL A 14 2.10 3.46 -1.55
C VAL A 14 3.16 3.29 -0.46
N GLU A 15 4.01 4.31 -0.24
CA GLU A 15 5.03 4.27 0.81
C GLU A 15 4.42 4.19 2.22
N LYS A 16 3.39 4.99 2.48
CA LYS A 16 2.63 4.95 3.74
C LYS A 16 2.04 3.55 3.97
N ILE A 17 1.46 2.94 2.94
CA ILE A 17 0.90 1.59 3.01
C ILE A 17 1.99 0.54 3.28
N ASN A 18 3.16 0.65 2.63
CA ASN A 18 4.30 -0.23 2.91
C ASN A 18 4.71 -0.16 4.39
N GLY A 19 4.72 1.04 4.97
CA GLY A 19 4.97 1.26 6.40
C GLY A 19 3.93 0.56 7.30
N VAL A 20 2.64 0.66 6.96
CA VAL A 20 1.56 -0.02 7.68
C VAL A 20 1.71 -1.54 7.60
N ILE A 21 1.96 -2.09 6.41
CA ILE A 21 2.17 -3.54 6.21
C ILE A 21 3.37 -4.03 7.03
N LYS A 22 4.49 -3.28 7.04
CA LYS A 22 5.68 -3.62 7.84
C LYS A 22 5.36 -3.69 9.34
N LYS A 23 4.61 -2.71 9.87
CA LYS A 23 4.15 -2.70 11.27
C LYS A 23 3.23 -3.89 11.58
N LEU A 24 2.30 -4.22 10.68
CA LEU A 24 1.41 -5.38 10.86
C LEU A 24 2.17 -6.71 10.84
N LYS A 25 3.14 -6.88 9.93
CA LYS A 25 4.02 -8.06 9.90
C LYS A 25 4.86 -8.18 11.17
N ALA A 26 5.39 -7.07 11.69
CA ALA A 26 6.14 -7.06 12.95
C ALA A 26 5.27 -7.47 14.14
N LYS A 27 4.00 -7.03 14.19
CA LYS A 27 3.04 -7.47 15.21
C LYS A 27 2.83 -8.99 15.20
N ILE A 28 2.66 -9.61 14.03
CA ILE A 28 2.56 -11.08 13.92
C ILE A 28 3.83 -11.77 14.45
N LYS A 29 5.02 -11.23 14.10
CA LYS A 29 6.29 -11.82 14.54
C LYS A 29 6.49 -11.77 16.05
N ASN A 30 6.07 -10.66 16.68
CA ASN A 30 6.22 -10.45 18.12
C ASN A 30 5.12 -11.16 18.93
N ASP A 31 3.97 -11.44 18.34
CA ASP A 31 2.83 -12.08 18.99
C ASP A 31 2.77 -13.58 18.63
N LYS A 32 3.56 -14.40 19.36
CA LYS A 32 3.68 -15.86 19.16
C LYS A 32 2.44 -16.66 19.59
N SER A 33 1.44 -16.05 20.25
CA SER A 33 0.51 -16.79 21.10
C SER A 33 -0.97 -16.83 20.66
N SER A 34 -1.39 -16.21 19.55
CA SER A 34 -2.81 -16.21 19.16
C SER A 34 -3.04 -16.40 17.65
N SER A 35 -3.44 -17.63 17.28
CA SER A 35 -3.76 -18.02 15.89
C SER A 35 -4.90 -17.19 15.28
N SER A 36 -5.92 -16.83 16.07
CA SER A 36 -7.08 -16.04 15.63
C SER A 36 -6.73 -14.57 15.36
N LYS A 37 -5.97 -13.90 16.25
CA LYS A 37 -5.49 -12.52 16.03
C LYS A 37 -4.56 -12.43 14.82
N ASN A 38 -3.68 -13.42 14.64
CA ASN A 38 -2.82 -13.51 13.48
C ASN A 38 -3.61 -13.67 12.17
N GLY A 39 -4.76 -14.37 12.19
CA GLY A 39 -5.68 -14.45 11.05
C GLY A 39 -6.25 -13.09 10.65
N LEU A 40 -6.71 -12.28 11.61
CA LEU A 40 -7.21 -10.92 11.35
C LEU A 40 -6.12 -9.98 10.82
N ILE A 41 -4.91 -10.04 11.39
CA ILE A 41 -3.79 -9.21 10.91
C ILE A 41 -3.39 -9.61 9.49
N LYS A 42 -3.37 -10.90 9.15
CA LYS A 42 -3.13 -11.37 7.78
C LYS A 42 -4.18 -10.85 6.79
N LYS A 43 -5.47 -10.92 7.13
CA LYS A 43 -6.55 -10.33 6.31
C LYS A 43 -6.35 -8.82 6.11
N ARG A 44 -5.97 -8.10 7.17
CA ARG A 44 -5.68 -6.66 7.09
C ARG A 44 -4.46 -6.35 6.21
N ILE A 45 -3.42 -7.17 6.25
CA ILE A 45 -2.27 -7.06 5.33
C ILE A 45 -2.72 -7.25 3.88
N ALA A 46 -3.53 -8.27 3.61
CA ALA A 46 -4.03 -8.54 2.26
C ALA A 46 -4.87 -7.38 1.71
N TYR A 47 -5.73 -6.79 2.54
CA TYR A 47 -6.49 -5.58 2.20
C TYR A 47 -5.58 -4.41 1.82
N TRP A 48 -4.60 -4.08 2.67
CA TRP A 48 -3.64 -3.02 2.37
C TRP A 48 -2.79 -3.30 1.13
N GLN A 49 -2.43 -4.56 0.86
CA GLN A 49 -1.76 -4.94 -0.38
C GLN A 49 -2.63 -4.70 -1.62
N SER A 50 -3.95 -4.85 -1.51
CA SER A 50 -4.88 -4.53 -2.60
C SER A 50 -4.87 -3.05 -2.92
N ILE A 51 -5.06 -2.20 -1.91
CA ILE A 51 -5.01 -0.73 -2.08
C ILE A 51 -3.67 -0.29 -2.64
N ARG A 52 -2.56 -0.83 -2.12
CA ARG A 52 -1.21 -0.55 -2.62
C ARG A 52 -1.10 -0.80 -4.13
N ARG A 53 -1.64 -1.92 -4.62
CA ARG A 53 -1.60 -2.26 -6.05
C ARG A 53 -2.43 -1.30 -6.88
N GLU A 54 -3.60 -0.89 -6.39
CA GLU A 54 -4.44 0.10 -7.06
C GLU A 54 -3.74 1.45 -7.13
N CYS A 55 -3.15 1.94 -6.03
CA CYS A 55 -2.37 3.18 -6.02
C CYS A 55 -1.20 3.13 -7.02
N LEU A 56 -0.43 2.04 -7.04
CA LEU A 56 0.65 1.85 -8.02
C LEU A 56 0.14 1.88 -9.47
N LYS A 57 -0.97 1.18 -9.74
CA LYS A 57 -1.58 1.16 -11.07
C LYS A 57 -2.01 2.56 -11.50
N THR A 58 -2.64 3.31 -10.61
CA THR A 58 -3.08 4.69 -10.88
C THR A 58 -1.90 5.62 -11.09
N ALA A 59 -0.86 5.57 -10.25
CA ALA A 59 0.36 6.34 -10.44
C ALA A 59 1.00 6.08 -11.81
N ASN A 60 1.08 4.82 -12.23
CA ASN A 60 1.62 4.45 -13.53
C ASN A 60 0.78 5.01 -14.70
N ILE A 61 -0.55 4.97 -14.60
CA ILE A 61 -1.44 5.55 -15.61
C ILE A 61 -1.24 7.06 -15.70
N LEU A 62 -1.11 7.73 -14.55
CA LEU A 62 -0.93 9.17 -14.47
C LEU A 62 0.43 9.60 -15.04
N ASN A 63 1.51 8.92 -14.66
CA ASN A 63 2.85 9.13 -15.24
C ASN A 63 2.84 8.94 -16.76
N ALA A 64 2.18 7.89 -17.27
CA ALA A 64 2.06 7.67 -18.71
C ALA A 64 1.29 8.78 -19.44
N ARG A 65 0.35 9.44 -18.77
CA ARG A 65 -0.36 10.61 -19.31
C ARG A 65 0.47 11.89 -19.24
N ALA A 66 1.25 12.06 -18.17
CA ALA A 66 2.16 13.19 -18.00
C ALA A 66 3.26 13.23 -19.09
N VAL A 67 3.72 12.07 -19.57
CA VAL A 67 4.76 11.97 -20.60
C VAL A 67 4.22 12.21 -22.03
N LYS A 68 2.91 12.08 -22.24
CA LYS A 68 2.27 12.24 -23.57
C LYS A 68 1.80 13.66 -23.89
N HIS A 69 1.86 14.57 -22.93
CA HIS A 69 1.43 15.96 -23.02
C HIS A 69 2.58 16.89 -22.66
#